data_AF-A0A098VQ24-F1
#
_entry.id   AF-A0A098VQ24-F1
#
_cell.length_a   1.000
_cell.length_b   1.000
_cell.length_c   1.000
_cell.angle_alpha   90.00
_cell.angle_beta   90.00
_cell.angle_gamma   90.00
#
_symmetry.space_group_name_H-M   'P 1'
#
loop_
_entity.id
_entity.type
_entity.pdbx_description
1 polymer ?
#
loop_
_entity_poly.entity_id
_entity_poly.type
_entity_poly.pdbx_seq_one_letter_code
_entity_poly.pdbx_strand_id
1 'polypeptide(L)'
;MEAFSCVLKSREFPITKFQIIANLPFSIATPLLVKWLQWMAFGTYPFASASSSMEMVLVVQKEVADVDAAVIKFSQKDTRALEIPVLYLSRFSTTIFGQKRKILRSVLEYRLPFLRCRQAFCKELIRQAYDHCSIASELRPQQLSVDQVIQLSTFIYNNKSQFNNKL
;
A
#
# COMPACT_ATOMS: atom_id res chain seq x y z
N MET A 1 8.32 15.56 -37.89
CA MET A 1 8.54 15.00 -36.53
C MET A 1 8.69 16.19 -35.58
N GLU A 2 7.58 16.75 -35.12
CA GLU A 2 7.61 17.82 -34.12
C GLU A 2 7.47 17.19 -32.74
N ALA A 3 8.53 17.29 -31.97
CA ALA A 3 8.52 16.98 -30.55
C ALA A 3 7.68 18.04 -29.84
N PHE A 4 6.53 17.64 -29.28
CA PHE A 4 5.80 18.43 -28.31
C PHE A 4 6.66 18.58 -27.05
N SER A 5 7.55 19.57 -27.07
CA SER A 5 8.21 20.11 -25.90
C SER A 5 7.14 20.83 -25.08
N CYS A 6 6.52 20.10 -24.16
CA CYS A 6 5.68 20.69 -23.13
C CYS A 6 6.59 21.48 -22.19
N VAL A 7 6.85 22.73 -22.56
CA VAL A 7 7.50 23.73 -21.70
C VAL A 7 6.52 24.11 -20.61
N LEU A 8 6.36 23.24 -19.61
CA LEU A 8 5.91 23.67 -18.29
C LEU A 8 7.08 24.46 -17.70
N LYS A 9 7.12 25.76 -18.01
CA LYS A 9 7.90 26.74 -17.24
C LYS A 9 7.55 26.50 -15.77
N SER A 10 8.52 26.06 -15.00
CA SER A 10 8.47 25.92 -13.54
C SER A 10 8.28 27.30 -12.92
N ARG A 11 7.07 27.83 -13.01
CA ARG A 11 6.58 28.84 -12.08
C ARG A 11 6.23 28.07 -10.82
N GLU A 12 6.92 28.38 -9.72
CA GLU A 12 6.56 27.95 -8.38
C GLU A 12 5.23 28.60 -8.02
N PHE A 13 4.14 28.05 -8.55
CA PHE A 13 2.83 28.29 -7.96
C PHE A 13 2.79 27.42 -6.69
N PRO A 14 2.61 28.02 -5.50
CA PRO A 14 2.28 27.24 -4.32
C PRO A 14 0.86 26.72 -4.51
N ILE A 15 0.71 25.67 -5.32
CA ILE A 15 -0.56 24.96 -5.47
C ILE A 15 -0.76 24.21 -4.15
N THR A 16 -1.43 24.86 -3.22
CA THR A 16 -1.79 24.32 -1.90
C THR A 16 -2.96 23.35 -1.99
N LYS A 17 -3.73 23.41 -3.09
CA LYS A 17 -4.85 22.51 -3.36
C LYS A 17 -5.02 22.24 -4.85
N PHE A 18 -5.17 20.98 -5.23
CA PHE A 18 -5.58 20.61 -6.58
C PHE A 18 -6.59 19.46 -6.54
N GLN A 19 -7.53 19.51 -7.48
CA GLN A 19 -8.57 18.51 -7.62
C GLN A 19 -8.41 17.79 -8.96
N ILE A 20 -8.31 16.46 -8.92
CA ILE A 20 -8.35 15.62 -10.12
C ILE A 20 -9.77 15.06 -10.23
N ILE A 21 -10.45 15.35 -11.33
CA ILE A 21 -11.76 14.76 -11.67
C ILE A 21 -11.58 13.99 -12.97
N ALA A 22 -11.83 12.69 -12.93
CA ALA A 22 -11.68 11.84 -14.11
C ALA A 22 -12.72 10.73 -14.16
N ASN A 23 -13.24 10.48 -15.35
CA ASN A 23 -14.03 9.29 -15.66
C ASN A 23 -13.11 8.32 -16.42
N LEU A 24 -12.70 7.24 -15.75
CA LEU A 24 -11.71 6.32 -16.28
C LEU A 24 -12.26 4.89 -16.28
N PRO A 25 -12.01 4.11 -17.36
CA PRO A 25 -12.23 2.67 -17.34
C PRO A 25 -11.46 2.02 -16.19
N PHE A 26 -11.99 0.92 -15.65
CA PHE A 26 -11.38 0.22 -14.50
C PHE A 26 -9.93 -0.19 -14.76
N SER A 27 -9.65 -0.67 -15.98
CA SER A 27 -8.31 -1.06 -16.45
C SER A 27 -7.29 0.09 -16.44
N ILE A 28 -7.74 1.34 -16.53
CA ILE A 28 -6.88 2.55 -16.48
C ILE A 28 -6.83 3.13 -15.06
N ALA A 29 -7.97 3.20 -14.37
CA ALA A 29 -8.09 3.79 -13.04
C ALA A 29 -7.22 3.06 -12.01
N THR A 30 -7.23 1.73 -12.04
CA THR A 30 -6.52 0.89 -11.05
C THR A 30 -4.99 1.10 -11.04
N PRO A 31 -4.25 0.92 -12.17
CA PRO A 31 -2.81 1.14 -12.18
C PRO A 31 -2.43 2.60 -11.92
N LEU A 32 -3.26 3.56 -12.35
CA LEU A 32 -3.03 4.98 -12.10
C LEU A 32 -3.12 5.31 -10.61
N LEU A 33 -4.14 4.79 -9.92
CA LEU A 33 -4.32 4.95 -8.48
C LEU A 33 -3.15 4.35 -7.69
N VAL A 34 -2.68 3.15 -8.05
CA VAL A 34 -1.50 2.54 -7.43
C VAL A 34 -0.26 3.41 -7.61
N LYS A 35 -0.04 3.97 -8.80
CA LYS A 35 1.10 4.84 -9.09
C LYS A 35 1.03 6.15 -8.31
N TRP A 36 -0.15 6.74 -8.17
CA TRP A 36 -0.34 7.93 -7.34
C TRP A 36 -0.12 7.66 -5.86
N LEU A 37 -0.63 6.55 -5.32
CA LEU A 37 -0.35 6.12 -3.94
C LEU A 37 1.16 5.97 -3.70
N GLN A 38 1.89 5.39 -4.66
CA GLN A 38 3.35 5.30 -4.60
C GLN A 38 4.02 6.68 -4.59
N TRP A 39 3.62 7.59 -5.49
CA TRP A 39 4.18 8.94 -5.52
C TRP A 39 3.92 9.73 -4.24
N MET A 40 2.72 9.61 -3.67
CA MET A 40 2.39 10.22 -2.38
C MET A 40 3.27 9.66 -1.25
N ALA A 41 3.50 8.35 -1.26
CA ALA A 41 4.36 7.66 -0.30
C ALA A 41 5.85 8.02 -0.42
N PHE A 42 6.36 8.22 -1.64
CA PHE A 42 7.75 8.61 -1.87
C PHE A 42 7.99 10.13 -1.78
N GLY A 43 6.94 10.93 -1.58
CA GLY A 43 7.05 12.40 -1.62
C GLY A 43 7.53 12.92 -2.98
N THR A 44 7.18 12.24 -4.08
CA THR A 44 7.55 12.67 -5.43
C THR A 44 6.47 13.56 -6.03
N TYR A 45 6.86 14.45 -6.95
CA TYR A 45 5.94 15.35 -7.65
C TYR A 45 4.77 14.60 -8.31
N PRO A 46 3.55 15.18 -8.32
CA PRO A 46 3.17 16.50 -7.82
C PRO A 46 2.94 16.59 -6.28
N PHE A 47 3.27 15.54 -5.51
CA PHE A 47 2.96 15.41 -4.08
C PHE A 47 4.13 15.71 -3.13
N ALA A 48 5.20 16.33 -3.65
CA ALA A 48 6.42 16.62 -2.93
C ALA A 48 6.25 17.70 -1.85
N SER A 49 5.26 18.58 -1.98
CA SER A 49 4.97 19.57 -0.96
C SER A 49 4.19 18.93 0.19
N ALA A 50 4.68 19.11 1.42
CA ALA A 50 3.97 18.70 2.64
C ALA A 50 2.63 19.44 2.82
N SER A 51 2.43 20.56 2.12
CA SER A 51 1.26 21.43 2.24
C SER A 51 0.28 21.31 1.06
N SER A 52 0.48 20.39 0.12
CA SER A 52 -0.47 20.19 -0.99
C SER A 52 -1.58 19.21 -0.60
N SER A 53 -2.78 19.77 -0.39
CA SER A 53 -4.00 18.98 -0.21
C SER A 53 -4.51 18.48 -1.57
N MET A 54 -4.47 17.17 -1.77
CA MET A 54 -5.01 16.54 -2.98
C MET A 54 -6.41 16.01 -2.73
N GLU A 55 -7.34 16.40 -3.60
CA GLU A 55 -8.64 15.75 -3.71
C GLU A 55 -8.74 15.07 -5.09
N MET A 56 -9.19 13.82 -5.10
CA MET A 56 -9.39 13.09 -6.35
C MET A 56 -10.78 12.50 -6.37
N VAL A 57 -11.50 12.77 -7.45
CA VAL A 57 -12.83 12.23 -7.70
C VAL A 57 -12.73 11.35 -8.94
N LEU A 58 -12.74 10.05 -8.73
CA LEU A 58 -12.75 9.05 -9.80
C LEU A 58 -14.16 8.53 -9.99
N VAL A 59 -14.64 8.59 -11.23
CA VAL A 59 -15.80 7.81 -11.64
C VAL A 59 -15.25 6.50 -12.20
N VAL A 60 -15.51 5.40 -11.50
CA VAL A 60 -15.06 4.06 -11.90
C VAL A 60 -16.27 3.28 -12.42
N GLN A 61 -16.18 2.84 -13.67
CA GLN A 61 -17.21 2.02 -14.31
C GLN A 61 -16.76 0.56 -14.33
N LYS A 62 -17.66 -0.34 -13.96
CA LYS A 62 -17.42 -1.79 -14.03
C LYS A 62 -17.36 -2.23 -15.49
N GLU A 63 -16.34 -2.99 -15.88
CA GLU A 63 -16.15 -3.40 -17.28
C GLU A 63 -17.08 -4.53 -17.75
N VAL A 64 -17.88 -5.16 -16.85
CA VAL A 64 -18.79 -6.24 -17.22
C VAL A 64 -20.13 -6.14 -16.45
N ALA A 65 -21.18 -5.88 -17.22
CA ALA A 65 -22.61 -5.84 -16.89
C ALA A 65 -23.15 -4.61 -16.13
N ASP A 66 -24.10 -3.94 -16.80
CA ASP A 66 -25.10 -2.94 -16.37
C ASP A 66 -24.78 -2.10 -15.13
N VAL A 67 -24.10 -0.98 -15.42
CA VAL A 67 -24.09 0.35 -14.80
C VAL A 67 -24.43 0.47 -13.30
N ASP A 68 -23.43 0.21 -12.47
CA ASP A 68 -23.20 1.01 -11.26
C ASP A 68 -21.92 1.84 -11.48
N ALA A 69 -22.07 3.15 -11.67
CA ALA A 69 -20.95 4.07 -11.69
C ALA A 69 -20.66 4.50 -10.25
N ALA A 70 -19.49 4.13 -9.72
CA ALA A 70 -19.08 4.56 -8.40
C ALA A 70 -18.27 5.85 -8.50
N VAL A 71 -18.74 6.91 -7.84
CA VAL A 71 -17.96 8.14 -7.64
C VAL A 71 -17.17 7.98 -6.34
N ILE A 72 -15.85 7.87 -6.46
CA ILE A 72 -14.96 7.69 -5.32
C ILE A 72 -14.16 8.96 -5.10
N LYS A 73 -14.29 9.55 -3.92
CA LYS A 73 -13.47 10.68 -3.48
C LYS A 73 -12.32 10.19 -2.61
N PHE A 74 -11.08 10.46 -3.04
CA PHE A 74 -9.88 10.27 -2.24
C PHE A 74 -9.40 11.63 -1.72
N SER A 75 -9.10 11.68 -0.43
CA SER A 75 -8.46 12.80 0.23
C SER A 75 -7.24 12.28 0.97
N GLN A 76 -6.11 12.96 0.81
CA GLN A 76 -4.89 12.60 1.50
C GLN A 76 -5.06 12.83 3.02
N LYS A 77 -4.64 11.85 3.83
CA LYS A 77 -4.53 12.00 5.29
C LYS A 77 -3.24 12.75 5.64
N ASP A 78 -3.30 13.65 6.60
CA ASP A 78 -2.14 14.45 7.06
C ASP A 78 -1.02 13.58 7.65
N THR A 79 -1.37 12.43 8.22
CA THR A 79 -0.42 11.48 8.79
C THR A 79 0.28 10.67 7.70
N ARG A 80 1.51 11.06 7.34
CA ARG A 80 2.37 10.34 6.39
C ARG A 80 3.40 9.39 7.03
N ALA A 81 3.51 9.36 8.36
CA ALA A 81 4.57 8.63 9.05
C ALA A 81 4.33 7.11 9.04
N LEU A 82 4.78 6.44 7.98
CA LEU A 82 5.02 5.00 8.02
C LEU A 82 6.39 4.76 8.64
N GLU A 83 6.44 3.92 9.67
CA GLU A 83 7.71 3.50 10.31
C GLU A 83 8.55 2.59 9.41
N ILE A 84 7.96 2.10 8.31
CA ILE A 84 8.56 1.14 7.38
C ILE A 84 8.59 1.67 5.94
N PRO A 85 9.54 1.21 5.12
CA PRO A 85 9.57 1.55 3.70
C PRO A 85 8.30 1.11 2.98
N VAL A 86 7.72 2.01 2.18
CA VAL A 86 6.49 1.75 1.41
C VAL A 86 6.62 0.56 0.47
N LEU A 87 7.80 0.37 -0.13
CA LEU A 87 8.08 -0.81 -0.96
C LEU A 87 7.93 -2.11 -0.19
N TYR A 88 8.32 -2.13 1.08
CA TYR A 88 8.13 -3.29 1.93
C TYR A 88 6.65 -3.51 2.23
N LEU A 89 5.92 -2.47 2.66
CA LEU A 89 4.48 -2.55 2.93
C LEU A 89 3.70 -3.02 1.69
N SER A 90 4.02 -2.49 0.51
CA SER A 90 3.41 -2.87 -0.76
C SER A 90 3.68 -4.35 -1.08
N ARG A 91 4.94 -4.81 -0.99
CA ARG A 91 5.28 -6.22 -1.22
C ARG A 91 4.62 -7.14 -0.19
N PHE A 92 4.61 -6.75 1.07
CA PHE A 92 3.96 -7.47 2.15
C PHE A 92 2.46 -7.65 1.87
N SER A 93 1.77 -6.54 1.56
CA SER A 93 0.34 -6.52 1.24
C SER A 93 0.02 -7.40 0.02
N THR A 94 0.74 -7.23 -1.09
CA THR A 94 0.55 -8.06 -2.29
C THR A 94 0.77 -9.55 -1.99
N THR A 95 1.73 -9.87 -1.12
CA THR A 95 2.01 -11.26 -0.73
C THR A 95 0.87 -11.86 0.08
N ILE A 96 0.38 -11.16 1.11
CA ILE A 96 -0.67 -11.71 1.99
C ILE A 96 -2.02 -11.78 1.27
N PHE A 97 -2.39 -10.74 0.52
CA PHE A 97 -3.69 -10.66 -0.14
C PHE A 97 -3.75 -11.49 -1.44
N GLY A 98 -2.60 -11.83 -2.03
CA GLY A 98 -2.51 -12.83 -3.11
C GLY A 98 -2.98 -14.23 -2.70
N GLN A 99 -3.07 -14.52 -1.40
CA GLN A 99 -3.58 -15.78 -0.84
C GLN A 99 -4.75 -15.53 0.14
N LYS A 100 -5.64 -14.60 -0.18
CA LYS A 100 -6.72 -14.11 0.70
C LYS A 100 -7.64 -15.16 1.36
N ARG A 101 -7.72 -16.37 0.79
CA ARG A 101 -8.56 -17.48 1.30
C ARG A 101 -7.83 -18.47 2.21
N LYS A 102 -6.50 -18.37 2.31
CA LYS A 102 -5.69 -19.23 3.19
C LYS A 102 -5.61 -18.63 4.59
N ILE A 103 -5.26 -19.46 5.58
CA ILE A 103 -4.98 -18.99 6.94
C ILE A 103 -3.75 -18.08 6.89
N LEU A 104 -3.85 -16.89 7.49
CA LEU A 104 -2.81 -15.86 7.43
C LEU A 104 -1.46 -16.39 7.91
N ARG A 105 -1.44 -17.19 8.98
CA ARG A 105 -0.22 -17.81 9.53
C ARG A 105 0.52 -18.62 8.47
N SER A 106 -0.19 -19.48 7.74
CA SER A 106 0.37 -20.26 6.64
C SER A 106 0.91 -19.35 5.54
N VAL A 107 0.19 -18.27 5.20
CA VAL A 107 0.66 -17.32 4.19
C VAL A 107 1.96 -16.65 4.61
N LEU A 108 2.07 -16.20 5.86
CA LEU A 108 3.28 -15.57 6.39
C LEU A 108 4.46 -16.55 6.40
N GLU A 109 4.25 -17.79 6.85
CA GLU A 109 5.30 -18.82 6.93
C GLU A 109 5.83 -19.24 5.55
N TYR A 110 4.96 -19.39 4.54
CA TYR A 110 5.37 -19.95 3.25
C TYR A 110 5.65 -18.91 2.15
N ARG A 111 5.07 -17.71 2.24
CA ARG A 111 5.11 -16.74 1.12
C ARG A 111 6.08 -15.59 1.34
N LEU A 112 6.38 -15.21 2.59
CA LEU A 112 7.32 -14.14 2.87
C LEU A 112 8.76 -14.64 2.66
N PRO A 113 9.52 -14.11 1.67
CA PRO A 113 10.81 -14.67 1.27
C PRO A 113 11.81 -14.81 2.42
N PHE A 114 11.83 -13.87 3.35
CA PHE A 114 12.71 -13.85 4.52
C PHE A 114 12.23 -14.75 5.67
N LEU A 115 10.97 -15.24 5.65
CA LEU A 115 10.44 -16.23 6.59
C LEU A 115 10.40 -17.65 6.00
N ARG A 116 10.87 -17.84 4.75
CA ARG A 116 10.90 -19.16 4.10
C ARG A 116 11.84 -20.16 4.77
N CYS A 117 12.73 -19.69 5.65
CA CYS A 117 13.50 -20.56 6.52
C CYS A 117 12.54 -21.21 7.53
N ARG A 118 12.31 -22.52 7.44
CA ARG A 118 11.52 -23.33 8.40
C ARG A 118 12.17 -23.43 9.80
N GLN A 119 12.96 -22.44 10.19
CA GLN A 119 13.59 -22.35 11.48
C GLN A 119 12.51 -22.09 12.54
N ALA A 120 12.68 -22.68 13.73
CA ALA A 120 11.79 -22.47 14.88
C ALA A 120 11.59 -20.97 15.18
N PHE A 121 12.59 -20.15 14.87
CA PHE A 121 12.54 -18.70 15.01
C PHE A 121 11.45 -18.02 14.17
N CYS A 122 11.25 -18.39 12.91
CA CYS A 122 10.23 -17.75 12.07
C CYS A 122 8.82 -17.96 12.62
N LYS A 123 8.57 -19.14 13.21
CA LYS A 123 7.30 -19.45 13.89
C LYS A 123 7.12 -18.62 15.16
N GLU A 124 8.20 -18.41 15.91
CA GLU A 124 8.18 -17.61 17.13
C GLU A 124 7.98 -16.12 16.82
N LEU A 125 8.64 -15.58 15.79
CA LEU A 125 8.42 -14.20 15.34
C LEU A 125 6.96 -13.97 14.93
N ILE A 126 6.37 -14.91 14.17
CA ILE A 126 4.96 -14.83 13.78
C ILE A 126 4.05 -14.91 15.01
N ARG A 127 4.35 -15.78 15.98
CA ARG A 127 3.61 -15.89 17.23
C ARG A 127 3.62 -14.57 18.00
N GLN A 128 4.80 -14.00 18.21
CA GLN A 128 4.96 -12.70 18.89
C GLN A 128 4.23 -11.58 18.14
N ALA A 129 4.25 -11.60 16.81
CA ALA A 129 3.53 -10.63 16.00
C ALA A 129 2.00 -10.75 16.17
N TYR A 130 1.47 -11.97 16.29
CA TYR A 130 0.04 -12.21 16.54
C TYR A 130 -0.37 -11.74 17.93
N ASP A 131 0.44 -12.03 18.94
CA ASP A 131 0.21 -11.57 20.31
C ASP A 131 0.23 -10.04 20.37
N HIS A 132 1.22 -9.40 19.74
CA HIS A 132 1.36 -7.95 19.70
C HIS A 132 0.21 -7.25 18.97
N CYS A 133 -0.25 -7.82 17.84
CA CYS A 133 -1.32 -7.24 17.02
C CYS A 133 -2.73 -7.71 17.43
N SER A 134 -2.85 -8.52 18.48
CA SER A 134 -4.12 -9.14 18.92
C SER A 134 -4.87 -9.87 17.79
N ILE A 135 -4.14 -10.67 17.00
CA ILE A 135 -4.68 -11.40 15.84
C ILE A 135 -5.00 -12.86 16.23
N ALA A 136 -6.20 -13.33 15.88
CA ALA A 136 -6.58 -14.74 16.08
C ALA A 136 -5.81 -15.70 15.15
N SER A 137 -5.49 -16.90 15.63
CA SER A 137 -4.67 -17.88 14.90
C SER A 137 -5.26 -18.34 13.55
N GLU A 138 -6.59 -18.43 13.48
CA GLU A 138 -7.35 -18.93 12.32
C GLU A 138 -7.73 -17.84 11.31
N LEU A 139 -7.25 -16.61 11.52
CA LEU A 139 -7.66 -15.46 10.74
C LEU A 139 -7.13 -15.56 9.30
N ARG A 140 -7.97 -15.18 8.32
CA ARG A 140 -7.61 -15.09 6.90
C ARG A 140 -7.21 -13.66 6.54
N PRO A 141 -6.31 -13.43 5.56
CA PRO A 141 -5.86 -12.08 5.21
C PRO A 141 -7.00 -11.09 4.91
N GLN A 142 -8.08 -11.55 4.29
CA GLN A 142 -9.25 -10.72 3.98
C GLN A 142 -10.02 -10.19 5.21
N GLN A 143 -9.76 -10.75 6.39
CA GLN A 143 -10.38 -10.35 7.66
C GLN A 143 -9.52 -9.35 8.44
N LEU A 144 -8.32 -9.01 7.94
CA LEU A 144 -7.44 -8.03 8.57
C LEU A 144 -7.97 -6.61 8.33
N SER A 145 -7.96 -5.80 9.39
CA SER A 145 -8.10 -4.35 9.26
C SER A 145 -6.82 -3.73 8.70
N VAL A 146 -6.94 -2.51 8.17
CA VAL A 146 -5.78 -1.74 7.66
C VAL A 146 -4.75 -1.52 8.76
N ASP A 147 -5.20 -1.18 9.98
CA ASP A 147 -4.31 -0.95 11.12
C ASP A 147 -3.55 -2.21 11.52
N GLN A 148 -4.22 -3.37 11.52
CA GLN A 148 -3.55 -4.65 11.77
C GLN A 148 -2.52 -4.98 10.69
N VAL A 149 -2.78 -4.67 9.42
CA VAL A 149 -1.79 -4.86 8.35
C VAL A 149 -0.56 -3.99 8.60
N ILE A 150 -0.77 -2.72 8.96
CA ILE A 150 0.32 -1.77 9.27
C ILE A 150 1.11 -2.31 10.47
N GLN A 151 0.47 -2.56 11.61
CA GLN A 151 1.12 -3.06 12.82
C GLN A 151 1.89 -4.36 12.58
N LEU A 152 1.27 -5.32 11.90
CA LEU A 152 1.89 -6.60 11.60
C LEU A 152 3.12 -6.44 10.70
N SER A 153 3.00 -5.63 9.65
CA SER A 153 4.11 -5.36 8.73
C SER A 153 5.26 -4.61 9.41
N THR A 154 4.95 -3.64 10.28
CA THR A 154 5.91 -2.88 11.07
C THR A 154 6.65 -3.77 12.05
N PHE A 155 5.91 -4.58 12.82
CA PHE A 155 6.50 -5.51 13.79
C PHE A 155 7.46 -6.49 13.11
N ILE A 156 7.03 -7.12 12.02
CA ILE A 156 7.87 -8.08 11.28
C ILE A 156 9.09 -7.37 10.66
N TYR A 157 8.91 -6.16 10.13
CA TYR A 157 10.01 -5.40 9.53
C TYR A 157 11.09 -5.02 10.54
N ASN A 158 10.69 -4.52 11.72
CA ASN A 158 11.61 -4.05 12.76
C ASN A 158 12.37 -5.20 13.42
N ASN A 159 11.77 -6.39 13.49
CA ASN A 159 12.36 -7.56 14.12
C ASN A 159 13.07 -8.50 13.14
N LYS A 160 13.06 -8.23 11.83
CA LYS A 160 13.75 -9.08 10.83
C LYS A 160 15.28 -9.02 10.93
N SER A 161 15.84 -7.89 11.36
CA SER A 161 17.29 -7.60 11.32
C SER A 161 18.07 -8.21 12.49
N GLN A 162 17.41 -8.56 13.59
CA GLN A 162 18.02 -9.30 14.69
C GLN A 162 18.58 -10.68 14.27
N PHE A 163 18.33 -11.11 13.02
CA PHE A 163 18.66 -12.44 12.53
C PHE A 163 19.64 -12.49 11.34
N ASN A 164 20.00 -11.36 10.73
CA ASN A 164 21.10 -11.35 9.75
C ASN A 164 22.50 -11.41 10.41
N ASN A 165 22.60 -11.16 11.72
CA ASN A 165 23.85 -11.20 12.49
C ASN A 165 24.04 -12.48 13.33
N LYS A 166 23.20 -13.51 13.13
CA LYS A 166 23.30 -14.83 13.79
C LYS A 166 23.63 -15.98 12.81
N LEU A 167 24.09 -15.63 11.61
CA LEU A 167 24.73 -16.53 10.64
C LEU A 167 26.20 -16.13 10.52
#